data_AF-A0A818V7A1-F1
#
_entry.id   AF-A0A818V7A1-F1
#
_cell.length_a   1.000
_cell.length_b   1.000
_cell.length_c   1.000
_cell.angle_alpha   90.00
_cell.angle_beta   90.00
_cell.angle_gamma   90.00
#
_symmetry.space_group_name_H-M   'P 1'
#
loop_
_entity.id
_entity.type
_entity.pdbx_description
1 polymer ?
#
loop_
_entity_poly.entity_id
_entity_poly.type
_entity_poly.pdbx_seq_one_letter_code
_entity_poly.pdbx_strand_id
1 'polypeptide(L)'
;MTSPLSRMLATFQLDLSENINILCKIRQSLSYTFSSLSMISIAFVSVDRFLISSSQVEYRQLSSLHNAHCLIIITTFIYFLVFVDMFYCLDIVDKSPSITCTINTTHIYGLYNEIARLIVLVFIPSMLILIFGYGTIQHIKKSRQMSEPQGNTIH
;
A
#
# COMPACT_ATOMS: atom_id res chain seq x y z
N MET A 1 3.70 -29.12 2.09
CA MET A 1 5.17 -29.23 1.89
C MET A 1 5.77 -27.85 2.09
N THR A 2 6.14 -27.52 3.33
CA THR A 2 6.84 -26.28 3.67
C THR A 2 8.34 -26.50 3.41
N SER A 3 8.97 -25.59 2.67
CA SER A 3 10.37 -25.72 2.24
C SER A 3 11.31 -25.90 3.44
N PRO A 4 12.42 -26.66 3.35
CA PRO A 4 13.36 -26.87 4.46
C PRO A 4 13.92 -25.56 5.02
N LEU A 5 13.90 -24.49 4.21
CA LEU A 5 14.26 -23.12 4.59
C LEU A 5 13.33 -22.55 5.68
N SER A 6 12.03 -22.85 5.61
CA SER A 6 11.05 -22.43 6.63
C SER A 6 11.21 -23.17 7.97
N ARG A 7 11.74 -24.40 7.96
CA ARG A 7 12.07 -25.14 9.17
C ARG A 7 13.40 -24.68 9.80
N MET A 8 14.40 -24.32 8.99
CA MET A 8 15.64 -23.73 9.51
C MET A 8 15.41 -22.34 10.12
N LEU A 9 14.50 -21.54 9.56
CA LEU A 9 14.06 -20.28 10.16
C LEU A 9 13.25 -20.49 11.45
N ALA A 10 12.47 -21.58 11.55
CA ALA A 10 11.72 -21.90 12.76
C ALA A 10 12.62 -22.36 13.93
N THR A 11 13.76 -23.01 13.65
CA THR A 11 14.76 -23.36 14.67
C THR A 11 15.61 -22.16 15.10
N PHE A 12 15.62 -21.08 14.32
CA PHE A 12 16.03 -19.74 14.76
C PHE A 12 14.94 -19.15 15.68
N GLN A 13 14.53 -19.89 16.73
CA GLN A 13 13.87 -19.38 17.94
C GLN A 13 14.80 -18.48 18.76
N LEU A 14 15.62 -17.69 18.07
CA LEU A 14 16.09 -16.43 18.57
C LEU A 14 14.95 -15.45 18.33
N ASP A 15 13.97 -15.46 19.23
CA ASP A 15 13.18 -14.28 19.58
C ASP A 15 14.09 -13.20 20.21
N LEU A 16 15.26 -12.97 19.58
CA LEU A 16 16.09 -11.82 19.81
C LEU A 16 15.33 -10.54 19.42
N SER A 17 14.33 -10.67 18.53
CA SER A 17 13.40 -9.58 18.19
C SER A 17 12.42 -9.25 19.30
N GLU A 18 12.03 -10.21 20.13
CA GLU A 18 11.17 -9.93 21.30
C GLU A 18 12.01 -9.42 22.48
N ASN A 19 13.25 -9.90 22.62
CA ASN A 19 14.16 -9.44 23.68
C ASN A 19 14.86 -8.09 23.39
N ILE A 20 14.97 -7.66 22.12
CA ILE A 20 15.62 -6.39 21.75
C ILE A 20 14.56 -5.41 21.23
N ASN A 21 14.25 -4.41 22.06
CA ASN A 21 13.29 -3.33 21.76
C ASN A 21 13.48 -2.71 20.37
N ILE A 22 14.72 -2.44 20.00
CA ILE A 22 15.05 -1.82 18.71
C ILE A 22 14.70 -2.75 17.54
N LEU A 23 15.00 -4.05 17.63
CA LEU A 23 14.77 -5.00 16.53
C LEU A 23 13.26 -5.19 16.31
N CYS A 24 12.48 -5.20 17.39
CA CYS A 24 11.03 -5.27 17.28
C CYS A 24 10.42 -4.04 16.60
N LYS A 25 10.84 -2.84 17.01
CA LYS A 25 10.40 -1.59 16.40
C LYS A 25 10.73 -1.54 14.90
N ILE A 26 11.94 -1.97 14.52
CA ILE A 26 12.37 -2.04 13.12
C ILE A 26 11.51 -3.01 12.33
N ARG A 27 11.31 -4.23 12.83
CA ARG A 27 10.52 -5.27 12.15
C ARG A 27 9.08 -4.81 11.93
N GLN A 28 8.47 -4.24 12.96
CA GLN A 28 7.09 -3.77 12.90
C GLN A 28 6.93 -2.59 11.93
N SER A 29 7.84 -1.61 12.01
CA SER A 29 7.86 -0.45 11.11
C SER A 29 8.05 -0.86 9.64
N LEU A 30 8.99 -1.77 9.37
CA LEU A 30 9.21 -2.31 8.02
C LEU A 30 7.97 -3.05 7.50
N SER A 31 7.38 -3.92 8.33
CA SER A 31 6.19 -4.68 7.93
C SER A 31 5.05 -3.73 7.54
N TYR A 32 4.79 -2.69 8.34
CA TYR A 32 3.77 -1.69 8.01
C TYR A 32 4.10 -0.88 6.76
N THR A 33 5.35 -0.47 6.61
CA THR A 33 5.81 0.28 5.43
C THR A 33 5.61 -0.54 4.16
N PHE A 34 6.03 -1.81 4.14
CA PHE A 34 5.87 -2.68 2.97
C PHE A 34 4.42 -3.00 2.64
N SER A 35 3.57 -3.26 3.64
CA SER A 35 2.13 -3.46 3.42
C SER A 35 1.48 -2.23 2.79
N SER A 36 1.86 -1.04 3.27
CA SER A 36 1.33 0.23 2.78
C SER A 36 1.81 0.55 1.37
N LEU A 37 3.10 0.34 1.09
CA LEU A 37 3.67 0.48 -0.24
C LEU A 37 3.01 -0.45 -1.26
N SER A 38 2.70 -1.67 -0.84
CA SER A 38 2.00 -2.64 -1.70
C SER A 38 0.59 -2.15 -2.07
N MET A 39 -0.18 -1.68 -1.08
CA MET A 39 -1.54 -1.14 -1.30
C MET A 39 -1.53 0.09 -2.21
N ILE A 40 -0.65 1.07 -1.95
CA ILE A 40 -0.60 2.29 -2.76
C ILE A 40 -0.07 2.02 -4.18
N SER A 41 0.82 1.04 -4.36
CA SER A 41 1.28 0.61 -5.69
C SER A 41 0.12 0.08 -6.53
N ILE A 42 -0.81 -0.67 -5.93
CA ILE A 42 -2.03 -1.15 -6.61
C ILE A 42 -2.91 0.05 -7.02
N ALA A 43 -3.02 1.06 -6.16
CA ALA A 43 -3.73 2.29 -6.49
C ALA A 43 -3.08 3.02 -7.67
N PHE A 44 -1.75 3.12 -7.71
CA PHE A 44 -1.04 3.73 -8.85
C PHE A 44 -1.20 2.95 -10.15
N VAL A 45 -1.27 1.62 -10.12
CA VAL A 45 -1.62 0.83 -11.30
C VAL A 45 -3.01 1.20 -11.83
N SER A 46 -3.96 1.50 -10.94
CA SER A 46 -5.31 1.92 -11.34
C SER A 46 -5.31 3.32 -11.96
N VAL A 47 -4.50 4.24 -11.42
CA VAL A 47 -4.28 5.59 -11.98
C VAL A 47 -3.63 5.50 -13.36
N ASP A 48 -2.58 4.70 -13.49
CA ASP A 48 -1.84 4.52 -14.74
C ASP A 48 -2.76 3.98 -15.85
N ARG A 49 -3.55 2.94 -15.54
CA ARG A 49 -4.57 2.41 -16.46
C ARG A 49 -5.60 3.47 -16.87
N PHE A 50 -6.04 4.31 -15.93
CA PHE A 50 -6.95 5.41 -16.25
C PHE A 50 -6.32 6.41 -17.23
N LEU A 51 -5.09 6.84 -16.97
CA LEU A 51 -4.35 7.79 -17.82
C LEU A 51 -4.17 7.24 -19.25
N ILE A 52 -3.78 5.96 -19.38
CA ILE A 52 -3.61 5.29 -20.70
C ILE A 52 -4.97 5.18 -21.43
N SER A 53 -6.05 4.87 -20.70
CA SER A 53 -7.39 4.74 -21.27
C SER A 53 -7.99 6.07 -21.76
N SER A 54 -7.48 7.20 -21.26
CA SER A 54 -7.95 8.52 -21.67
C SER A 54 -7.69 8.77 -23.16
N SER A 55 -8.64 9.40 -23.83
CA SER A 55 -8.52 9.79 -25.24
C SER A 55 -7.62 11.01 -25.46
N GLN A 56 -7.32 11.75 -24.38
CA GLN A 56 -6.53 12.97 -24.44
C GLN A 56 -5.03 12.66 -24.35
N VAL A 57 -4.26 13.20 -25.29
CA VAL A 57 -2.82 12.93 -25.43
C VAL A 57 -2.04 13.44 -24.22
N GLU A 58 -2.44 14.57 -23.63
CA GLU A 58 -1.80 15.15 -22.44
C GLU A 58 -1.85 14.18 -21.25
N TYR A 59 -3.01 13.57 -21.00
CA TYR A 59 -3.17 12.59 -19.91
C TYR A 59 -2.38 11.29 -20.17
N ARG A 60 -2.23 10.89 -21.44
CA ARG A 60 -1.37 9.74 -21.79
C ARG A 60 0.10 10.02 -21.56
N GLN A 61 0.56 11.24 -21.82
CA GLN A 61 1.96 11.63 -21.59
C GLN A 61 2.32 11.66 -20.09
N LEU A 62 1.34 11.84 -19.21
CA LEU A 62 1.55 11.74 -17.76
C LEU A 62 1.90 10.31 -17.31
N SER A 63 1.40 9.28 -18.03
CA SER A 63 1.80 7.86 -17.89
C SER A 63 3.18 7.61 -18.55
N SER A 64 4.17 8.39 -18.13
CA SER A 64 5.57 8.19 -18.49
C SER A 64 6.27 7.43 -17.37
N LEU A 65 7.16 6.52 -17.75
CA LEU A 65 7.98 5.75 -16.81
C LEU A 65 8.75 6.67 -15.86
N HIS A 66 9.21 7.83 -16.34
CA HIS A 66 9.91 8.82 -15.51
C HIS A 66 9.02 9.38 -14.39
N ASN A 67 7.77 9.73 -14.73
CA ASN A 67 6.81 10.24 -13.76
C ASN A 67 6.39 9.14 -12.76
N ALA A 68 6.21 7.91 -13.23
CA ALA A 68 5.92 6.77 -12.37
C ALA A 68 7.05 6.53 -11.35
N HIS A 69 8.30 6.55 -11.78
CA HIS A 69 9.45 6.43 -10.87
C HIS A 69 9.52 7.58 -9.87
N CYS A 70 9.37 8.82 -10.33
CA CYS A 70 9.36 9.99 -9.45
C CYS A 70 8.26 9.89 -8.39
N LEU A 71 7.05 9.51 -8.80
CA LEU A 71 5.89 9.37 -7.93
C LEU A 71 6.06 8.23 -6.92
N ILE A 72 6.63 7.09 -7.32
CA ILE A 72 6.97 5.99 -6.42
C ILE A 72 8.00 6.45 -5.38
N ILE A 73 9.06 7.17 -5.79
CA ILE A 73 10.10 7.66 -4.88
C ILE A 73 9.50 8.65 -3.87
N ILE A 74 8.72 9.62 -4.34
CA ILE A 74 8.05 10.61 -3.49
C ILE A 74 7.12 9.91 -2.50
N THR A 75 6.30 8.98 -2.98
CA THR A 75 5.35 8.24 -2.14
C THR A 75 6.09 7.40 -1.10
N THR A 76 7.17 6.72 -1.51
CA THR A 76 7.98 5.93 -0.58
C THR A 76 8.56 6.79 0.52
N PHE A 77 9.07 7.97 0.18
CA PHE A 77 9.61 8.92 1.16
C PHE A 77 8.52 9.44 2.12
N ILE A 78 7.35 9.79 1.62
CA ILE A 78 6.20 10.23 2.44
C ILE A 78 5.78 9.13 3.42
N TYR A 79 5.59 7.90 2.93
CA TYR A 79 5.17 6.79 3.77
C TYR A 79 6.25 6.43 4.81
N PHE A 80 7.53 6.53 4.45
CA PHE A 80 8.62 6.37 5.41
C PHE A 80 8.52 7.41 6.54
N LEU A 81 8.33 8.69 6.22
CA LEU A 81 8.18 9.75 7.23
C LEU A 81 6.97 9.52 8.15
N VAL A 82 5.84 9.06 7.61
CA VAL A 82 4.64 8.75 8.39
C VAL A 82 4.88 7.59 9.36
N PHE A 83 5.61 6.55 8.95
CA PHE A 83 5.92 5.41 9.82
C PHE A 83 7.13 5.59 10.73
N VAL A 84 7.94 6.63 10.53
CA VAL A 84 8.97 7.03 11.50
C VAL A 84 8.32 7.50 12.80
N ASP A 85 7.19 8.21 12.75
CA ASP A 85 6.44 8.60 13.96
C ASP A 85 5.97 7.39 14.78
N MET A 86 5.54 6.33 14.08
CA MET A 86 5.20 5.05 14.70
C MET A 86 6.38 4.39 15.43
N PHE A 87 7.61 4.60 14.95
CA PHE A 87 8.81 4.06 15.58
C PHE A 87 9.02 4.61 16.99
N TYR A 88 8.69 5.89 17.22
CA TYR A 88 8.78 6.52 18.54
C TYR A 88 7.63 6.10 19.47
N CYS A 89 6.45 5.80 18.93
CA CYS A 89 5.26 5.43 19.70
C CYS A 89 5.16 3.94 20.07
N LEU A 90 5.99 3.08 19.47
CA LEU A 90 6.08 1.66 19.81
C LEU A 90 6.99 1.48 21.03
N ASP A 91 6.57 0.69 22.02
CA ASP A 91 7.43 0.24 23.12
C ASP A 91 7.11 -1.21 23.47
N ILE A 92 7.99 -1.91 24.18
CA ILE A 92 7.71 -3.28 24.64
C ILE A 92 6.91 -3.20 25.95
N VAL A 93 5.79 -3.93 26.01
CA VAL A 93 5.10 -4.24 27.27
C VAL A 93 5.38 -5.69 27.62
N ASP A 94 6.01 -5.91 28.77
CA ASP A 94 6.15 -7.26 29.34
C ASP A 94 4.79 -7.74 29.86
N LYS A 95 3.97 -8.34 28.98
CA LYS A 95 2.78 -9.08 29.37
C LYS A 95 3.06 -10.59 29.34
N SER A 96 3.47 -11.14 30.49
CA SER A 96 3.52 -12.59 30.69
C SER A 96 2.17 -13.22 30.26
N PRO A 97 2.13 -14.30 29.44
CA PRO A 97 3.19 -15.27 29.14
C PRO A 97 3.92 -15.10 27.79
N SER A 98 3.73 -14.00 27.05
CA SER A 98 4.40 -13.77 25.77
C SER A 98 4.87 -12.33 25.62
N ILE A 99 6.14 -12.13 25.22
CA ILE A 99 6.70 -10.82 24.96
C ILE A 99 6.10 -10.31 23.65
N THR A 100 4.90 -9.75 23.73
CA THR A 100 4.24 -9.16 22.57
C THR A 100 4.66 -7.70 22.45
N CYS A 101 5.35 -7.37 21.37
CA CYS A 101 5.63 -5.98 21.03
C CYS A 101 4.32 -5.25 20.75
N THR A 102 3.81 -4.59 21.77
CA THR A 102 2.50 -3.97 21.79
C THR A 102 2.68 -2.51 22.16
N ILE A 103 2.00 -1.64 21.43
CA ILE A 103 2.10 -0.19 21.58
C ILE A 103 1.86 0.22 23.05
N ASN A 104 2.93 0.58 23.76
CA ASN A 104 2.86 1.07 25.15
C ASN A 104 2.75 2.59 25.18
N THR A 105 1.73 3.13 24.52
CA THR A 105 1.43 4.56 24.64
C THR A 105 0.07 4.75 25.28
N THR A 106 -0.11 5.91 25.89
CA THR A 106 -1.40 6.38 26.41
C THR A 106 -2.50 6.09 25.38
N HIS A 107 -3.67 5.62 25.82
CA HIS A 107 -4.79 5.23 24.94
C HIS A 107 -5.06 6.20 23.77
N ILE A 108 -4.83 7.50 23.97
CA ILE A 108 -4.99 8.56 22.98
C ILE A 108 -4.02 8.43 21.79
N TYR A 109 -2.73 8.20 22.06
CA TYR A 109 -1.71 8.04 21.01
C TYR A 109 -1.90 6.74 20.23
N GLY A 110 -2.27 5.65 20.93
CA GLY A 110 -2.64 4.40 20.28
C GLY A 110 -3.82 4.59 19.31
N LEU A 111 -4.87 5.29 19.75
CA LEU A 111 -6.04 5.57 18.91
C LEU A 111 -5.69 6.44 17.70
N TYR A 112 -4.91 7.52 17.90
CA TYR A 112 -4.45 8.38 16.80
C TYR A 112 -3.69 7.56 15.75
N ASN A 113 -2.78 6.70 16.21
CA ASN A 113 -1.95 5.88 15.35
C ASN A 113 -2.76 4.86 14.54
N GLU A 114 -3.73 4.21 15.18
CA GLU A 114 -4.68 3.29 14.55
C GLU A 114 -5.53 4.00 13.48
N ILE A 115 -6.05 5.19 13.78
CA ILE A 115 -6.84 6.00 12.84
C ILE A 115 -5.98 6.44 11.66
N ALA A 116 -4.79 6.98 11.91
CA ALA A 116 -3.85 7.39 10.87
C ALA A 116 -3.53 6.19 9.96
N ARG A 117 -3.31 5.01 10.54
CA ARG A 117 -3.06 3.77 9.78
C ARG A 117 -4.26 3.39 8.91
N LEU A 118 -5.48 3.42 9.44
CA LEU A 118 -6.68 3.11 8.67
C LEU A 118 -6.87 4.07 7.49
N ILE A 119 -6.64 5.36 7.71
CA ILE A 119 -6.74 6.37 6.66
C ILE A 119 -5.70 6.11 5.56
N VAL A 120 -4.43 5.91 5.94
CA VAL A 120 -3.31 5.81 5.00
C VAL A 120 -3.24 4.46 4.27
N LEU A 121 -3.55 3.33 4.95
CA LEU A 121 -3.51 2.00 4.32
C LEU A 121 -4.81 1.62 3.62
N VAL A 122 -5.95 2.09 4.10
CA VAL A 122 -7.25 1.60 3.61
C VAL A 122 -7.96 2.69 2.84
N PHE A 123 -8.19 3.84 3.47
CA PHE A 123 -9.09 4.84 2.90
C PHE A 123 -8.51 5.48 1.63
N ILE A 124 -7.28 6.00 1.71
CA ILE A 124 -6.61 6.66 0.57
C ILE A 124 -6.51 5.73 -0.66
N PRO A 125 -5.88 4.53 -0.57
CA PRO A 125 -5.74 3.66 -1.74
C PRO A 125 -7.10 3.15 -2.24
N SER A 126 -8.06 2.86 -1.37
CA SER A 126 -9.40 2.42 -1.80
C SER A 126 -10.12 3.52 -2.60
N MET A 127 -10.07 4.76 -2.13
CA MET A 127 -10.70 5.88 -2.84
C MET A 127 -10.04 6.12 -4.20
N LEU A 128 -8.70 6.06 -4.27
CA LEU A 128 -7.99 6.15 -5.55
C LEU A 128 -8.41 5.03 -6.51
N ILE A 129 -8.42 3.77 -6.05
CA ILE A 129 -8.81 2.62 -6.87
C ILE A 129 -10.27 2.77 -7.34
N LEU A 130 -11.19 3.20 -6.49
CA LEU A 130 -12.58 3.38 -6.85
C LEU A 130 -12.78 4.47 -7.90
N ILE A 131 -12.20 5.66 -7.67
CA ILE A 131 -12.36 6.81 -8.57
C ILE A 131 -11.75 6.49 -9.94
N PHE A 132 -10.48 6.07 -9.98
CA PHE A 132 -9.76 5.84 -11.23
C PHE A 132 -10.16 4.52 -11.90
N GLY A 133 -10.48 3.49 -11.12
CA GLY A 133 -11.01 2.22 -11.64
C GLY A 133 -12.36 2.40 -12.31
N TYR A 134 -13.27 3.17 -11.70
CA TYR A 134 -14.56 3.50 -12.30
C TYR A 134 -14.39 4.31 -13.60
N GLY A 135 -13.54 5.34 -13.58
CA GLY A 135 -13.24 6.15 -14.78
C GLY A 135 -12.68 5.31 -15.93
N THR A 136 -11.80 4.35 -15.63
CA THR A 136 -11.24 3.42 -16.63
C THR A 136 -12.34 2.59 -17.30
N ILE A 137 -13.31 2.08 -16.53
CA ILE A 137 -14.43 1.31 -17.06
C ILE A 137 -15.29 2.17 -17.99
N GLN A 138 -15.56 3.43 -17.62
CA GLN A 138 -16.34 4.34 -18.46
C GLN A 138 -15.64 4.62 -19.80
N HIS A 139 -14.33 4.89 -19.78
CA HIS A 139 -13.56 5.11 -21.01
C HIS A 139 -13.54 3.88 -21.93
N ILE A 140 -13.35 2.68 -21.36
CA ILE A 140 -13.37 1.44 -22.14
C ILE A 140 -14.75 1.19 -22.77
N LYS A 141 -15.83 1.40 -22.02
CA LYS A 141 -17.20 1.26 -22.54
C LYS A 141 -17.46 2.21 -23.71
N LYS A 142 -17.07 3.48 -23.57
CA LYS A 142 -17.19 4.49 -24.63
C LYS A 142 -16.36 4.15 -25.86
N SER A 143 -15.13 3.67 -25.68
CA SER A 143 -14.26 3.24 -26.78
C SER A 143 -14.81 2.02 -27.54
N ARG A 144 -15.40 1.05 -26.83
CA ARG A 144 -16.07 -0.12 -27.45
C ARG A 144 -17.29 0.29 -28.28
N GLN A 145 -18.13 1.17 -27.77
CA GLN A 145 -19.32 1.67 -28.50
C GLN A 145 -18.95 2.43 -29.78
N MET A 146 -17.80 3.11 -29.81
CA MET A 146 -17.30 3.78 -31.02
C MET A 146 -16.66 2.81 -32.02
N SER A 147 -16.27 1.61 -31.58
CA SER A 147 -15.56 0.62 -32.41
C SER A 147 -16.46 -0.52 -32.91
N GLU A 148 -17.69 -0.65 -32.41
CA GLU A 148 -18.71 -1.50 -33.03
C GLU A 148 -19.08 -0.89 -34.38
N PRO A 149 -18.76 -1.54 -35.52
CA PRO A 149 -19.18 -1.05 -36.82
C PRO A 149 -20.70 -1.09 -36.90
N GLN A 150 -21.30 -0.13 -37.60
CA GLN A 150 -22.63 -0.27 -38.20
C GLN A 150 -22.64 -1.48 -39.17
N GLY A 151 -22.64 -2.70 -38.65
CA GLY A 151 -22.91 -3.92 -39.37
C GLY A 151 -24.39 -4.25 -39.25
N ASN A 152 -25.23 -3.56 -40.04
CA ASN A 152 -26.53 -4.02 -40.56
C ASN A 152 -27.45 -2.83 -40.91
N THR A 153 -27.21 -2.19 -42.05
CA THR A 153 -28.31 -1.64 -42.86
C THR A 153 -27.88 -1.63 -44.32
N ILE A 154 -27.92 -2.81 -44.94
CA ILE A 154 -28.15 -2.94 -46.38
C ILE A 154 -29.36 -3.86 -46.46
N HIS A 155 -30.52 -3.28 -46.67
CA HIS A 155 -31.78 -3.94 -47.01
C HIS A 155 -32.28 -3.35 -48.32
#